data_AF-A0A0F9C471-F1
#
_entry.id   AF-A0A0F9C471-F1
#
_cell.length_a   1.000
_cell.length_b   1.000
_cell.length_c   1.000
_cell.angle_alpha   90.00
_cell.angle_beta   90.00
_cell.angle_gamma   90.00
#
_symmetry.space_group_name_H-M   'P 1'
#
loop_
_entity.id
_entity.type
_entity.pdbx_description
1 polymer ?
#
loop_
_entity_poly.entity_id
_entity_poly.type
_entity_poly.pdbx_seq_one_letter_code
_entity_poly.pdbx_strand_id
1 'polypeptide(L)'
;MFDKIFNLYKIGEGLGLSRKEINKVFLFDNSKHSLLYKILLIIVISFLGFLIVLVGIEISTHIYPAGTLYSTVRVNDFKKKIKTKRIFKIFN
;
A
#
# COMPACT_ATOMS: atom_id res chain seq x y z
N MET A 1 12.09 -1.54 14.40
CA MET A 1 12.00 -0.09 14.75
C MET A 1 10.81 0.18 15.67
N PHE A 2 9.65 -0.41 15.36
CA PHE A 2 8.47 -0.43 16.26
C PHE A 2 8.74 -1.07 17.62
N ASP A 3 9.64 -2.06 17.70
CA ASP A 3 10.01 -2.70 18.97
C ASP A 3 10.67 -1.73 19.96
N LYS A 4 11.45 -0.75 19.45
CA LYS A 4 12.04 0.31 20.27
C LYS A 4 10.97 1.27 20.80
N ILE A 5 9.95 1.57 20.00
CA ILE A 5 8.80 2.41 20.41
C ILE A 5 8.00 1.70 21.49
N PHE A 6 7.74 0.41 21.32
CA PHE A 6 7.04 -0.40 22.30
C PHE A 6 7.82 -0.52 23.63
N ASN A 7 9.14 -0.67 23.54
CA ASN A 7 10.01 -0.67 24.72
C ASN A 7 10.00 0.68 25.44
N LEU A 8 10.01 1.80 24.72
CA LEU A 8 9.85 3.13 25.31
C LEU A 8 8.52 3.27 26.06
N TYR A 9 7.45 2.73 25.50
CA TYR A 9 6.13 2.72 26.15
C TYR A 9 6.15 1.89 27.45
N LYS A 10 6.75 0.69 27.41
CA LYS A 10 6.92 -0.17 28.59
C LYS A 10 7.80 0.47 29.67
N ILE A 11 8.87 1.15 29.27
CA ILE A 11 9.74 1.89 30.20
C ILE A 11 8.97 3.02 30.86
N GLY A 12 8.19 3.80 30.08
CA GLY A 12 7.38 4.88 30.62
C GLY A 12 6.33 4.38 31.61
N GLU A 13 5.64 3.28 31.28
CA GLU A 13 4.66 2.65 32.17
C GLU A 13 5.33 2.10 33.45
N GLY A 14 6.53 1.52 33.33
CA GLY A 14 7.33 1.06 34.48
C GLY A 14 7.87 2.19 35.37
N LEU A 15 7.97 3.41 34.84
CA LEU A 15 8.30 4.63 35.59
C LEU A 15 7.06 5.31 36.21
N GLY A 16 5.87 4.71 36.05
CA GLY A 16 4.61 5.25 36.58
C GLY A 16 4.04 6.41 35.76
N LEU A 17 4.56 6.66 34.55
CA LEU A 17 4.04 7.71 33.68
C LEU A 17 2.65 7.34 33.16
N SER A 18 1.75 8.31 33.12
CA SER A 18 0.46 8.15 32.49
C SER A 18 0.63 8.05 30.97
N ARG A 19 -0.27 7.30 30.32
CA ARG A 19 -0.31 7.21 28.85
C ARG A 19 -0.35 8.58 28.16
N LYS A 20 -0.96 9.59 28.80
CA LYS A 20 -1.02 10.97 28.29
C LYS A 20 0.36 11.63 28.27
N GLU A 21 1.17 11.43 29.29
CA GLU A 21 2.53 11.98 29.37
C GLU A 21 3.47 11.33 28.37
N ILE A 22 3.38 10.00 28.20
CA ILE A 22 4.15 9.26 27.19
C ILE A 22 3.78 9.75 25.78
N ASN A 23 2.48 9.92 25.50
CA ASN A 23 2.02 10.45 24.22
C ASN A 23 2.43 11.91 24.00
N LYS A 24 2.53 12.72 25.05
CA LYS A 24 2.95 14.13 24.95
C LYS A 24 4.36 14.28 24.39
N VAL A 25 5.26 13.36 24.77
CA VAL A 25 6.62 13.28 24.22
C VAL A 25 6.59 12.84 22.76
N PHE A 26 5.79 11.83 22.43
CA PHE A 26 5.65 11.31 21.06
C PHE A 26 5.01 12.31 20.08
N LEU A 27 4.04 13.09 20.55
CA LEU A 27 3.30 14.06 19.75
C LEU A 27 4.00 15.43 19.69
N PHE A 28 5.25 15.54 20.16
CA PHE A 28 6.04 16.77 20.18
C PHE A 28 5.33 17.97 20.81
N ASP A 29 4.39 17.72 21.73
CA ASP A 29 3.47 18.76 22.20
C ASP A 29 4.17 19.77 23.14
N ASN A 30 5.31 19.37 23.73
CA ASN A 30 6.21 20.23 24.51
C ASN A 30 7.39 20.81 23.70
N SER A 31 7.42 20.65 22.36
CA SER A 31 8.50 21.21 21.56
C SER A 31 8.37 22.73 21.41
N LYS A 32 9.51 23.43 21.45
CA LYS A 32 9.60 24.90 21.27
C LYS A 32 8.97 25.38 19.95
N HIS A 33 8.79 24.47 19.00
CA HIS A 33 8.23 24.70 17.68
C HIS A 33 7.05 23.76 17.36
N SER A 34 6.20 23.45 18.34
CA SER A 34 5.03 22.55 18.20
C SER A 34 4.18 22.88 16.96
N LEU A 35 4.02 24.17 16.66
CA LEU A 35 3.23 24.62 15.51
C LEU A 35 3.89 24.30 14.16
N LEU A 36 5.22 24.44 14.05
CA LEU A 36 5.97 24.07 12.84
C LEU A 36 5.93 22.56 12.60
N TYR A 37 6.06 21.75 13.65
CA TYR A 37 5.94 20.29 13.55
C TYR A 37 4.54 19.84 13.11
N LYS A 38 3.48 20.47 13.64
CA LYS A 38 2.10 20.19 13.23
C LYS A 38 1.89 20.53 11.75
N ILE A 39 2.40 21.67 11.29
CA ILE A 39 2.34 22.04 9.85
C ILE A 39 3.11 21.03 9.00
N LEU A 40 4.33 20.66 9.40
CA LEU A 40 5.15 19.68 8.70
C LEU A 40 4.43 18.33 8.59
N LEU A 41 3.81 17.87 9.69
CA LEU A 41 3.04 16.64 9.73
C LEU A 41 1.87 16.68 8.72
N ILE A 42 1.13 17.78 8.67
CA ILE A 42 0.02 17.97 7.72
C ILE A 42 0.54 17.88 6.28
N ILE A 43 1.66 18.54 5.97
CA ILE A 43 2.28 18.49 4.64
C ILE A 43 2.66 17.04 4.28
N VAL A 44 3.31 16.32 5.19
CA VAL A 44 3.72 14.92 4.97
C VAL A 44 2.51 14.02 4.73
N ILE A 45 1.46 14.14 5.56
CA ILE A 45 0.24 13.34 5.42
C ILE A 45 -0.48 13.66 4.11
N SER A 46 -0.58 14.94 3.75
CA SER A 46 -1.19 15.38 2.50
C SER A 46 -0.45 14.83 1.28
N PHE A 47 0.88 14.88 1.30
CA PHE A 47 1.72 14.32 0.24
C PHE A 47 1.56 12.80 0.13
N LEU A 48 1.56 12.08 1.26
CA LEU A 48 1.33 10.63 1.28
C LEU A 48 -0.05 10.27 0.73
N GLY A 49 -1.08 10.99 1.16
CA GLY A 49 -2.45 10.81 0.67
C GLY A 49 -2.55 11.00 -0.84
N PHE A 50 -1.92 12.04 -1.37
CA PHE A 50 -1.85 12.29 -2.81
C PHE A 50 -1.17 11.13 -3.56
N LEU A 51 -0.05 10.61 -3.06
CA LEU A 51 0.64 9.46 -3.66
C LEU A 51 -0.23 8.20 -3.66
N ILE A 52 -0.97 7.93 -2.57
CA ILE A 52 -1.87 6.77 -2.49
C ILE A 52 -2.97 6.87 -3.55
N VAL A 53 -3.57 8.06 -3.73
CA VAL A 53 -4.58 8.28 -4.76
C VAL A 53 -4.00 8.08 -6.16
N LEU A 54 -2.81 8.61 -6.43
CA LEU A 54 -2.10 8.42 -7.70
C LEU A 54 -1.87 6.94 -8.02
N VAL A 55 -1.34 6.19 -7.05
CA VAL A 55 -1.10 4.74 -7.19
C VAL A 55 -2.42 3.98 -7.37
N GLY A 56 -3.47 4.37 -6.63
CA GLY A 56 -4.80 3.76 -6.77
C GLY A 56 -5.40 3.95 -8.16
N ILE A 57 -5.27 5.16 -8.73
CA ILE A 57 -5.69 5.45 -10.10
C ILE A 57 -4.90 4.58 -11.08
N GLU A 58 -3.58 4.57 -11.01
CA GLU A 58 -2.71 3.77 -11.90
C GLU A 58 -3.13 2.29 -11.89
N ILE A 59 -3.30 1.71 -10.70
CA ILE A 59 -3.75 0.32 -10.54
C ILE A 59 -5.15 0.11 -11.14
N SER A 60 -6.08 1.05 -10.96
CA SER A 60 -7.46 0.94 -11.47
C SER A 60 -7.58 1.07 -12.99
N THR A 61 -6.68 1.81 -13.65
CA THR A 61 -6.73 1.97 -15.12
C THR A 61 -6.37 0.69 -15.85
N HIS A 62 -5.69 -0.23 -15.18
CA HIS A 62 -5.44 -1.56 -15.71
C HIS A 62 -6.62 -2.49 -15.38
N ILE A 63 -7.36 -2.90 -16.43
CA ILE A 63 -8.41 -3.94 -16.35
C ILE A 63 -7.85 -5.27 -15.78
N TYR A 64 -6.53 -5.46 -15.84
CA TYR A 64 -5.81 -6.60 -15.29
C TYR A 64 -4.60 -6.13 -14.47
N PRO A 65 -4.42 -6.59 -13.22
CA PRO A 65 -3.27 -6.20 -12.39
C PRO A 65 -1.94 -6.59 -13.04
N ALA A 66 -1.00 -5.64 -13.10
CA ALA A 66 0.35 -5.87 -13.61
C ALA A 66 1.05 -7.01 -12.82
N GLY A 67 1.68 -7.95 -13.53
CA GLY A 67 2.36 -9.11 -12.93
C GLY A 67 1.52 -10.38 -12.80
N THR A 68 0.27 -10.37 -13.28
CA THR A 68 -0.54 -11.59 -13.38
C THR A 68 -0.33 -12.28 -14.73
N LEU A 69 0.01 -13.58 -14.67
CA LEU A 69 0.05 -14.47 -15.83
C LEU A 69 -1.39 -14.84 -16.22
N TYR A 70 -2.19 -13.88 -16.67
CA TYR A 70 -3.38 -14.27 -17.41
C TYR A 70 -2.91 -14.99 -18.67
N SER A 71 -3.50 -16.16 -18.93
CA SER A 71 -3.32 -16.84 -20.19
C SER A 71 -3.77 -15.86 -21.27
N THR A 72 -2.79 -15.29 -21.97
CA THR A 72 -2.99 -14.50 -23.18
C THR A 72 -3.46 -15.47 -24.26
N VAL A 73 -4.63 -16.07 -24.07
CA VAL A 73 -5.30 -16.77 -25.16
C VAL A 73 -5.70 -15.67 -26.11
N ARG A 74 -4.79 -15.35 -27.05
CA ARG A 74 -5.09 -14.40 -28.10
C ARG A 74 -6.29 -14.97 -28.84
N VAL A 75 -7.14 -14.10 -29.36
CA VAL A 75 -8.24 -14.52 -30.26
C VAL A 75 -7.71 -15.44 -31.40
N ASN A 76 -6.43 -15.29 -31.77
CA ASN A 76 -5.73 -16.16 -32.71
C ASN A 76 -5.53 -17.62 -32.23
N ASP A 77 -5.42 -17.87 -30.93
CA ASP A 77 -5.27 -19.22 -30.37
C ASP A 77 -6.58 -20.02 -30.47
N PHE A 78 -7.73 -19.34 -30.38
CA PHE A 78 -9.02 -19.94 -30.70
C PHE A 78 -9.13 -20.32 -32.18
N LYS A 79 -8.62 -19.48 -33.09
CA LYS A 79 -8.57 -19.80 -34.54
C LYS A 79 -7.73 -21.05 -34.80
N LYS A 80 -6.59 -21.21 -34.13
CA LYS A 80 -5.73 -22.40 -34.26
C LYS A 80 -6.47 -23.65 -33.79
N LYS A 81 -7.09 -23.61 -32.60
CA LYS A 81 -7.85 -24.74 -32.04
C LYS A 81 -9.02 -25.19 -32.93
N ILE A 82 -9.75 -24.25 -33.53
CA ILE A 82 -10.86 -24.55 -34.45
C ILE A 82 -10.34 -25.20 -35.74
N LYS A 83 -9.21 -24.72 -36.28
CA LYS A 83 -8.60 -25.29 -37.50
C LYS A 83 -8.11 -26.72 -37.27
N THR A 84 -7.45 -27.00 -36.14
CA THR A 84 -6.99 -28.36 -35.81
C THR A 84 -8.15 -29.32 -35.60
N LYS A 85 -9.23 -28.87 -34.93
CA LYS A 85 -10.44 -29.69 -34.72
C LYS A 85 -11.16 -30.02 -36.03
N ARG A 86 -11.12 -29.12 -37.02
CA ARG A 86 -11.70 -29.33 -38.35
C ARG A 86 -10.88 -30.30 -39.20
N ILE A 87 -9.55 -30.22 -39.11
CA ILE A 87 -8.63 -31.17 -39.77
C ILE A 87 -8.83 -32.58 -39.20
N PHE A 88 -8.89 -32.73 -37.88
CA PHE A 88 -9.08 -34.04 -37.23
C PHE A 88 -10.43 -34.71 -37.59
N LYS A 89 -11.46 -33.92 -37.93
CA LYS A 89 -12.76 -34.41 -38.42
C LYS A 89 -12.75 -34.83 -39.90
N ILE A 90 -11.75 -34.42 -40.67
CA ILE A 90 -11.62 -34.78 -42.10
C ILE A 90 -10.80 -36.07 -42.25
N PHE A 91 -9.87 -36.33 -41.34
CA PHE A 91 -8.98 -37.49 -41.36
C PHE A 91 -9.48 -38.69 -40.56
N ASN A 92 -10.71 -38.63 -40.02
CA ASN A 92 -11.37 -39.66 -39.22
C ASN A 92 -12.81 -39.81 -39.70
#